data_AF-A0A948PRJ9-F1
#
_entry.id   AF-A0A948PRJ9-F1
#
_cell.length_a   1.000
_cell.length_b   1.000
_cell.length_c   1.000
_cell.angle_alpha   90.00
_cell.angle_beta   90.00
_cell.angle_gamma   90.00
#
_symmetry.space_group_name_H-M   'P 1'
#
loop_
_entity.id
_entity.type
_entity.pdbx_description
1 polymer ?
#
loop_
_entity_poly.entity_id
_entity_poly.type
_entity_poly.pdbx_seq_one_letter_code
_entity_poly.pdbx_strand_id
1 'polypeptide(L)'
;MQALRTHKIVEKDGELYLTGLPCKKGQQVETIVLVETKKKLDKPWLTAHQLLNSGLIGLWKERTDIDDSLNYARHLRNEAEYRRKE
;
A
#
# COMPACT_ATOMS: atom_id res chain seq x y z
N MET A 1 10.47 -18.36 -16.69
CA MET A 1 9.84 -17.24 -17.42
C MET A 1 10.34 -15.94 -16.82
N GLN A 2 10.58 -14.90 -17.63
CA GLN A 2 11.02 -13.58 -17.17
C GLN A 2 9.97 -12.56 -17.60
N ALA A 3 9.51 -11.71 -16.67
CA ALA A 3 8.47 -10.72 -16.93
C ALA A 3 9.08 -9.32 -17.11
N LEU A 4 8.61 -8.58 -18.11
CA LEU A 4 8.91 -7.16 -18.29
C LEU A 4 7.80 -6.33 -17.66
N ARG A 5 8.13 -5.49 -16.67
CA ARG A 5 7.18 -4.55 -16.06
C ARG A 5 7.38 -3.15 -16.65
N THR A 6 6.33 -2.61 -17.26
CA THR A 6 6.31 -1.24 -17.80
C THR A 6 5.09 -0.51 -17.24
N HIS A 7 5.24 0.75 -16.86
CA HIS A 7 4.11 1.60 -16.44
C HIS A 7 3.73 2.51 -17.62
N LYS A 8 2.45 2.51 -17.98
CA LYS A 8 1.88 3.39 -19.01
C LYS A 8 0.55 3.95 -18.55
N ILE A 9 0.28 5.18 -18.95
CA ILE A 9 -1.02 5.82 -18.77
C ILE A 9 -1.89 5.39 -19.95
N VAL A 10 -3.15 5.06 -19.67
CA VAL A 10 -4.17 4.79 -20.71
C VAL A 10 -4.55 6.12 -21.35
N GLU A 11 -4.21 6.29 -22.63
CA GLU A 11 -4.48 7.52 -23.39
C GLU A 11 -5.88 7.54 -24.01
N LYS A 12 -6.43 6.35 -24.31
CA LYS A 12 -7.78 6.15 -24.83
C LYS A 12 -8.46 5.01 -24.09
N ASP A 13 -9.70 5.21 -23.71
CA ASP A 13 -10.45 4.24 -22.91
C ASP A 13 -10.44 2.84 -23.56
N GLY A 14 -10.06 1.84 -22.76
CA GLY A 14 -9.97 0.45 -23.20
C GLY A 14 -8.76 0.11 -24.07
N GLU A 15 -7.86 1.05 -24.37
CA GLU A 15 -6.72 0.82 -25.25
C GLU A 15 -5.36 1.05 -24.56
N LEU A 16 -4.42 0.13 -24.78
CA LEU A 16 -3.04 0.23 -24.30
C LEU A 16 -2.06 -0.11 -25.42
N TYR A 17 -1.25 0.87 -25.83
CA TYR A 17 -0.25 0.68 -26.88
C TYR A 17 1.14 0.36 -26.28
N LEU A 18 1.63 -0.85 -26.52
CA LEU A 18 2.96 -1.32 -26.09
C LEU A 18 3.89 -1.50 -27.30
N THR A 19 5.06 -0.88 -27.27
CA THR A 19 6.06 -0.92 -28.35
C THR A 19 7.46 -1.16 -27.78
N GLY A 20 8.39 -1.64 -28.61
CA GLY A 20 9.78 -1.87 -28.18
C GLY A 20 9.97 -3.06 -27.23
N LEU A 21 9.01 -3.99 -27.19
CA LEU A 21 9.14 -5.21 -26.41
C LEU A 21 10.23 -6.10 -27.03
N PRO A 22 11.10 -6.74 -26.22
CA PRO A 22 12.18 -7.61 -26.70
C PRO A 22 11.67 -8.99 -27.16
N CYS A 23 10.63 -9.01 -27.99
CA CYS A 23 9.96 -10.20 -28.48
C CYS A 23 10.21 -10.38 -29.98
N LYS A 24 10.36 -11.63 -30.43
CA LYS A 24 10.54 -12.02 -31.83
C LYS A 24 9.24 -12.59 -32.40
N LYS A 25 9.07 -12.48 -33.72
CA LYS A 25 7.93 -13.06 -34.44
C LYS A 25 7.81 -14.56 -34.13
N GLY A 26 6.59 -15.00 -33.78
CA GLY A 26 6.30 -16.40 -33.47
C GLY A 26 6.53 -16.82 -32.02
N GLN A 27 7.02 -15.93 -31.16
CA GLN A 27 7.13 -16.22 -29.73
C GLN A 27 5.76 -16.11 -29.05
N GLN A 28 5.46 -17.09 -28.19
CA GLN A 28 4.31 -17.02 -27.30
C GLN A 28 4.66 -16.12 -26.10
N VAL A 29 3.77 -15.17 -25.79
CA VAL A 29 3.93 -14.23 -24.68
C VAL A 29 2.68 -14.25 -23.81
N GLU A 30 2.87 -14.12 -22.50
CA GLU A 30 1.80 -13.90 -21.53
C GLU A 30 1.76 -12.41 -21.17
N THR A 31 0.56 -11.84 -21.10
CA THR A 31 0.38 -10.42 -20.75
C THR A 31 -0.45 -10.32 -19.48
N ILE A 32 0.07 -9.58 -18.50
CA ILE A 32 -0.63 -9.27 -17.25
C ILE A 32 -0.86 -7.75 -17.21
N VAL A 33 -2.12 -7.33 -17.05
CA VAL A 33 -2.51 -5.92 -16.94
C VAL A 33 -2.90 -5.64 -15.49
N LEU A 34 -2.16 -4.74 -14.84
CA LEU A 34 -2.46 -4.24 -13.50
C LEU A 34 -2.98 -2.82 -13.61
N VAL A 35 -4.26 -2.62 -13.32
CA VAL A 35 -4.87 -1.29 -13.31
C VAL A 35 -4.62 -0.65 -11.95
N GLU A 36 -3.73 0.33 -11.91
CA GLU A 36 -3.56 1.17 -10.74
C GLU A 36 -4.78 2.08 -10.61
N THR A 37 -5.69 1.73 -9.70
CA THR A 37 -6.63 2.71 -9.19
C THR A 37 -5.79 3.74 -8.45
N LYS A 38 -5.95 5.04 -8.76
CA LYS A 38 -5.32 6.11 -7.97
C LYS A 38 -5.46 5.72 -6.51
N LYS A 39 -4.34 5.50 -5.82
CA LYS A 39 -4.38 5.44 -4.36
C LYS A 39 -5.21 6.64 -3.93
N LYS A 40 -6.30 6.41 -3.18
CA LYS A 40 -6.91 7.45 -2.35
C LYS A 40 -5.73 8.24 -1.80
N LEU A 41 -5.66 9.55 -2.06
CA LEU A 41 -4.56 10.38 -1.58
C LEU A 41 -4.21 9.91 -0.17
N ASP A 42 -3.02 9.34 -0.04
CA ASP A 42 -2.53 8.73 1.18
C ASP A 42 -2.61 9.80 2.26
N LYS A 43 -3.59 9.64 3.16
CA LYS A 43 -3.89 10.41 4.38
C LYS A 43 -3.58 11.92 4.30
N PRO A 44 -4.58 12.82 4.30
CA PRO A 44 -4.30 14.25 4.33
C PRO A 44 -3.39 14.57 5.52
N TRP A 45 -2.31 15.32 5.27
CA TRP A 45 -1.45 15.83 6.33
C TRP A 45 -2.33 16.67 7.26
N LEU A 46 -2.55 16.18 8.47
CA LEU A 46 -3.34 16.90 9.46
C LEU A 46 -2.49 18.03 10.03
N THR A 47 -3.06 19.23 10.10
CA THR A 47 -2.52 20.28 10.97
C THR A 47 -2.57 19.81 12.42
N ALA A 48 -1.75 20.39 13.31
CA ALA A 48 -1.76 20.03 14.73
C ALA A 48 -3.17 20.14 15.35
N HIS A 49 -3.95 21.14 14.94
CA HIS A 49 -5.33 21.33 15.38
C HIS A 49 -6.26 20.20 14.89
N GLN A 50 -6.16 19.80 13.62
CA GLN A 50 -6.95 18.69 13.08
C GLN A 50 -6.54 17.35 13.67
N LEU A 51 -5.25 17.15 13.97
CA LEU A 51 -4.78 15.95 14.65
C LEU A 51 -5.35 15.86 16.06
N LEU A 52 -5.37 16.97 16.80
CA LEU A 52 -6.01 17.04 18.12
C LEU A 52 -7.50 16.67 18.06
N ASN A 53 -8.22 17.17 17.06
CA ASN A 53 -9.65 16.91 16.88
C ASN A 53 -9.96 15.55 16.21
N SER A 54 -8.94 14.79 15.78
CA SER A 54 -9.15 13.52 15.07
C SER A 54 -9.54 12.34 15.97
N GLY A 55 -9.47 12.51 17.29
CA GLY A 55 -9.67 11.42 18.25
C GLY A 55 -8.50 10.43 18.34
N LEU A 56 -7.43 10.61 17.54
CA LEU A 56 -6.19 9.82 17.65
C LEU A 56 -5.39 10.19 18.90
N ILE A 57 -5.35 11.48 19.25
CA ILE A 57 -4.70 11.94 20.49
C ILE A 57 -5.58 11.53 21.67
N GLY A 58 -4.99 10.80 22.62
CA GLY A 58 -5.69 10.34 23.81
C GLY A 58 -6.44 9.01 23.64
N LEU A 59 -6.30 8.30 22.51
CA LEU A 59 -6.92 6.98 22.30
C LEU A 59 -6.55 5.95 23.38
N TRP A 60 -5.38 6.11 23.99
CA TRP A 60 -4.88 5.26 25.07
C TRP A 60 -5.16 5.82 26.48
N LYS A 61 -5.68 7.05 26.58
CA LYS A 61 -5.85 7.76 27.86
C LYS A 61 -6.83 7.06 28.79
N GLU A 62 -7.88 6.47 28.22
CA GLU A 62 -8.98 5.85 28.97
C GLU A 62 -8.91 4.31 28.95
N ARG A 63 -7.86 3.72 28.37
CA ARG A 63 -7.68 2.27 28.33
C ARG A 63 -7.14 1.76 29.66
N THR A 64 -8.04 1.22 30.48
CA THR A 64 -7.72 0.61 31.77
C THR A 64 -7.31 -0.85 31.66
N ASP A 65 -7.47 -1.46 30.48
CA ASP A 65 -7.09 -2.84 30.19
C ASP A 65 -5.59 -3.02 29.93
N ILE A 66 -4.83 -1.92 29.89
CA ILE A 66 -3.38 -1.93 29.69
C ILE A 66 -2.72 -1.39 30.95
N ASP A 67 -2.23 -2.32 31.76
CA ASP A 67 -1.54 -2.01 33.01
C ASP A 67 -0.12 -1.48 32.73
N ASP A 68 0.67 -2.21 31.94
CA ASP A 68 2.01 -1.79 31.51
C ASP A 68 2.05 -1.44 30.01
N SER A 69 2.06 -0.14 29.75
CA SER A 69 2.13 0.42 28.39
C SER A 69 3.40 0.03 27.63
N LEU A 70 4.54 -0.14 28.32
CA LEU A 70 5.80 -0.50 27.68
C LEU A 70 5.78 -1.96 27.20
N ASN A 71 5.34 -2.85 28.08
CA ASN A 71 5.24 -4.27 27.74
C ASN A 71 4.17 -4.52 26.67
N TYR A 72 3.05 -3.80 26.73
CA TYR A 72 2.02 -3.87 25.70
C TYR A 72 2.53 -3.36 24.33
N ALA A 73 3.30 -2.27 24.29
CA ALA A 73 3.91 -1.78 23.05
C ALA A 73 4.93 -2.77 22.45
N ARG A 74 5.70 -3.47 23.30
CA ARG A 74 6.61 -4.54 22.86
C ARG A 74 5.85 -5.72 22.28
N HIS A 75 4.77 -6.15 22.92
CA HIS A 75 3.90 -7.21 22.42
C HIS A 75 3.36 -6.89 21.01
N LEU A 76 2.79 -5.69 20.83
CA LEU A 76 2.29 -5.25 19.52
C LEU A 76 3.38 -5.20 18.44
N ARG A 77 4.60 -4.80 18.79
CA ARG A 77 5.72 -4.79 17.84
C ARG A 77 6.05 -6.21 17.38
N ASN A 78 6.14 -7.15 18.32
CA ASN A 78 6.42 -8.55 18.01
C ASN A 78 5.32 -9.13 17.10
N GLU A 79 4.04 -8.94 17.42
CA GLU A 79 2.93 -9.40 16.58
C GLU A 79 3.00 -8.85 15.14
N ALA A 80 3.32 -7.56 14.99
CA ALA A 80 3.43 -6.92 13.69
C ALA A 80 4.66 -7.40 12.88
N GLU A 81 5.72 -7.85 13.55
CA GLU A 81 6.87 -8.48 12.90
C GLU A 81 6.54 -9.88 12.37
N TYR A 82 5.78 -10.68 13.13
CA TYR A 82 5.38 -12.02 12.72
C TYR A 82 4.31 -12.01 11.62
N ARG A 83 3.36 -11.07 11.62
CA ARG A 83 2.36 -10.91 10.53
C ARG A 83 2.95 -10.66 9.15
N ARG A 84 4.22 -10.26 9.04
CA ARG A 84 4.92 -10.04 7.76
C ARG A 84 5.70 -11.26 7.26
N LYS A 85 5.67 -12.38 7.99
CA LYS A 85 6.36 -13.62 7.64
C LYS A 85 5.46 -14.70 7.03
N GLU A 86 4.19 -14.39 6.78
CA GLU A 86 3.24 -15.20 5.99
C GLU A 86 2.96 -14.52 4.64
#